data_AF-A0A3D5W826-F1
#
_entry.id   AF-A0A3D5W826-F1
#
_cell.length_a   1.000
_cell.length_b   1.000
_cell.length_c   1.000
_cell.angle_alpha   90.00
_cell.angle_beta   90.00
_cell.angle_gamma   90.00
#
_symmetry.space_group_name_H-M   'P 1'
#
loop_
_entity.id
_entity.type
_entity.pdbx_description
1 polymer ?
#
loop_
_entity_poly.entity_id
_entity_poly.type
_entity_poly.pdbx_seq_one_letter_code
_entity_poly.pdbx_strand_id
1 'polypeptide(L)'
;PLMKAQHSGAIVVTSSTAGIFGFSNRSPYVAAKWGVIGLTKTLAIELGPFNVRANAICPGPVEGERMNLVAQREGEQKGRTTQEMLDEYASGASMRKLIRPQDVADMAVFLASDKAALVSGQVIAVDGHTENPEPRS
;
A
#
# COMPACT_ATOMS: atom_id res chain seq x y z
N PRO A 1 -20.53 14.10 -2.72
CA PRO A 1 -21.97 14.49 -2.69
C PRO A 1 -22.90 13.26 -2.68
N LEU A 2 -22.73 12.30 -3.60
CA LEU A 2 -23.56 11.09 -3.69
C LEU A 2 -23.57 10.23 -2.41
N MET A 3 -22.39 9.80 -1.93
CA MET A 3 -22.27 8.95 -0.73
C MET A 3 -22.85 9.62 0.55
N LYS A 4 -22.71 10.94 0.68
CA LYS A 4 -23.30 11.69 1.80
C LYS A 4 -24.83 11.68 1.73
N ALA A 5 -25.40 11.91 0.55
CA ALA A 5 -26.85 11.96 0.36
C ALA A 5 -27.53 10.60 0.63
N GLN A 6 -26.89 9.50 0.24
CA GLN A 6 -27.40 8.13 0.49
C GLN A 6 -27.03 7.58 1.89
N HIS A 7 -26.27 8.34 2.68
CA HIS A 7 -25.83 7.96 4.03
C HIS A 7 -25.11 6.59 4.12
N SER A 8 -24.31 6.30 3.09
CA SER A 8 -23.55 5.04 2.96
C SER A 8 -22.46 5.19 1.92
N GLY A 9 -21.28 4.60 2.18
CA GLY A 9 -20.22 4.50 1.18
C GLY A 9 -18.91 3.96 1.74
N ALA A 10 -18.03 3.54 0.83
CA ALA A 10 -16.67 3.12 1.15
C ALA A 10 -15.70 3.74 0.16
N ILE A 11 -14.66 4.39 0.67
CA ILE A 11 -13.56 4.95 -0.08
C ILE A 11 -12.32 4.13 0.25
N VAL A 12 -11.74 3.50 -0.76
CA VAL A 12 -10.50 2.73 -0.63
C VAL A 12 -9.43 3.42 -1.46
N VAL A 13 -8.37 3.88 -0.80
CA VAL A 13 -7.27 4.59 -1.45
C VAL A 13 -6.03 3.71 -1.46
N THR A 14 -5.30 3.70 -2.58
CA THR A 14 -4.04 2.96 -2.66
C THR A 14 -2.86 3.88 -2.33
N SER A 15 -2.24 3.67 -1.17
CA SER A 15 -0.97 4.30 -0.81
C SER A 15 0.20 3.38 -1.17
N SER A 16 1.03 2.99 -0.20
CA SER A 16 2.19 2.11 -0.30
C SER A 16 2.73 1.86 1.12
N THR A 17 3.53 0.83 1.33
CA THR A 17 4.40 0.76 2.52
C THR A 17 5.27 2.00 2.68
N ALA A 18 5.60 2.73 1.60
CA ALA A 18 6.24 4.05 1.68
C ALA A 18 5.36 5.16 2.29
N GLY A 19 4.07 4.90 2.53
CA GLY A 19 3.19 5.76 3.33
C GLY A 19 3.25 5.44 4.85
N ILE A 20 4.02 4.43 5.23
CA ILE A 20 4.22 3.97 6.61
C ILE A 20 5.70 4.08 7.00
N PHE A 21 6.58 3.73 6.07
CA PHE A 21 8.04 3.76 6.24
C PHE A 21 8.69 4.84 5.38
N GLY A 22 9.89 5.27 5.78
CA GLY A 22 10.79 6.03 4.93
C GLY A 22 11.53 5.11 3.96
N PHE A 23 11.83 5.63 2.77
CA PHE A 23 12.66 4.98 1.75
C PHE A 23 13.73 5.99 1.30
N SER A 24 14.99 5.59 1.36
CA SER A 24 16.12 6.36 0.87
C SER A 24 15.99 6.60 -0.64
N ASN A 25 16.48 7.75 -1.10
CA ASN A 25 16.44 8.18 -2.51
C ASN A 25 15.03 8.21 -3.16
N ARG A 26 13.95 8.19 -2.35
CA ARG A 26 12.55 8.20 -2.81
C ARG A 26 11.71 9.31 -2.15
N SER A 27 12.34 10.41 -1.69
CA SER A 27 11.68 11.46 -0.90
C SER A 27 10.38 12.02 -1.52
N PRO A 28 10.29 12.35 -2.83
CA PRO A 28 9.04 12.85 -3.41
C PRO A 28 7.92 11.81 -3.36
N TYR A 29 8.26 10.53 -3.57
CA TYR A 29 7.30 9.43 -3.52
C TYR A 29 6.82 9.18 -2.08
N VAL A 30 7.73 9.14 -1.12
CA VAL A 30 7.42 8.97 0.32
C VAL A 30 6.53 10.11 0.79
N ALA A 31 6.90 11.37 0.52
CA ALA A 31 6.10 12.54 0.90
C ALA A 31 4.67 12.47 0.33
N ALA A 32 4.53 12.12 -0.96
CA ALA A 32 3.23 11.96 -1.59
C ALA A 32 2.39 10.85 -0.93
N LYS A 33 3.02 9.70 -0.60
CA LYS A 33 2.32 8.56 0.01
C LYS A 33 1.91 8.80 1.47
N TRP A 34 2.69 9.58 2.22
CA TRP A 34 2.26 10.10 3.53
C TRP A 34 1.12 11.11 3.40
N GLY A 35 1.14 11.97 2.37
CA GLY A 35 0.03 12.88 2.06
C GLY A 35 -1.29 12.13 1.80
N VAL A 36 -1.23 11.00 1.09
CA VAL A 36 -2.39 10.11 0.89
C VAL A 36 -2.92 9.55 2.21
N ILE A 37 -2.04 9.23 3.17
CA ILE A 37 -2.47 8.79 4.51
C ILE A 37 -3.20 9.92 5.25
N GLY A 38 -2.65 11.13 5.24
CA GLY A 38 -3.30 12.31 5.80
C GLY A 38 -4.69 12.53 5.21
N LEU A 39 -4.79 12.53 3.88
CA LEU A 39 -6.07 12.66 3.16
C LEU A 39 -7.08 11.58 3.58
N THR A 40 -6.65 10.32 3.65
CA THR A 40 -7.52 9.20 4.04
C THR A 40 -8.11 9.42 5.44
N LYS A 41 -7.29 9.84 6.40
CA LYS A 41 -7.73 10.10 7.77
C LYS A 41 -8.67 11.30 7.85
N THR A 42 -8.37 12.38 7.12
CA THR A 42 -9.26 13.53 7.02
C THR A 42 -10.62 13.15 6.46
N LEU A 43 -10.66 12.37 5.35
CA LEU A 43 -11.91 11.88 4.78
C LEU A 43 -12.70 11.00 5.76
N ALA A 44 -12.03 10.14 6.53
CA ALA A 44 -12.71 9.32 7.53
C ALA A 44 -13.39 10.18 8.62
N ILE A 45 -12.73 11.26 9.06
CA ILE A 45 -13.29 12.21 10.04
C ILE A 45 -14.48 12.96 9.44
N GLU A 46 -14.31 13.55 8.26
CA GLU A 46 -15.31 14.43 7.63
C GLU A 46 -16.55 13.67 7.12
N LEU A 47 -16.38 12.41 6.74
CA LEU A 47 -17.43 11.61 6.11
C LEU A 47 -18.06 10.58 7.06
N GLY A 48 -17.43 10.30 8.21
CA GLY A 48 -17.92 9.40 9.24
C GLY A 48 -19.36 9.68 9.70
N PRO A 49 -19.76 10.94 9.99
CA PRO A 49 -21.15 11.26 10.35
C PRO A 49 -22.19 10.86 9.30
N PHE A 50 -21.79 10.67 8.05
CA PHE A 50 -22.65 10.25 6.94
C PHE A 50 -22.57 8.73 6.68
N ASN A 51 -21.99 7.96 7.62
CA ASN A 51 -21.76 6.52 7.48
C ASN A 51 -20.95 6.16 6.22
N VAL A 52 -19.98 7.02 5.87
CA VAL A 52 -19.04 6.77 4.77
C VAL A 52 -17.67 6.48 5.36
N ARG A 53 -17.10 5.35 4.97
CA ARG A 53 -15.81 4.87 5.47
C ARG A 53 -14.69 5.26 4.50
N ALA A 54 -13.51 5.56 5.03
CA ALA A 54 -12.32 5.80 4.21
C ALA A 54 -11.13 5.04 4.78
N ASN A 55 -10.46 4.22 3.97
CA ASN A 55 -9.27 3.46 4.38
C ASN A 55 -8.19 3.49 3.29
N ALA A 56 -6.94 3.34 3.70
CA ALA A 56 -5.80 3.23 2.81
C ALA A 56 -5.27 1.80 2.83
N ILE A 57 -5.04 1.23 1.64
CA ILE A 57 -4.23 0.03 1.46
C ILE A 57 -2.80 0.47 1.18
N CYS A 58 -1.86 -0.15 1.88
CA CYS A 58 -0.42 0.08 1.76
C CYS A 58 0.28 -1.19 1.27
N PRO A 59 0.34 -1.43 -0.06
CA PRO A 59 1.03 -2.61 -0.58
C PRO A 59 2.54 -2.52 -0.38
N GLY A 60 3.15 -3.67 -0.10
CA GLY A 60 4.59 -3.92 -0.25
C GLY A 60 5.00 -4.08 -1.73
N PRO A 61 6.12 -4.76 -2.02
CA PRO A 61 6.53 -5.08 -3.38
C PRO A 61 5.51 -6.03 -4.05
N VAL A 62 4.78 -5.53 -5.06
CA VAL A 62 3.75 -6.31 -5.77
C VAL A 62 4.32 -6.91 -7.06
N GLU A 63 4.11 -8.20 -7.28
CA GLU A 63 4.47 -8.91 -8.50
C GLU A 63 3.90 -8.23 -9.74
N GLY A 64 4.71 -8.14 -10.80
CA GLY A 64 4.30 -7.62 -12.10
C GLY A 64 5.35 -6.73 -12.75
N GLU A 65 5.01 -6.22 -13.93
CA GLU A 65 5.91 -5.48 -14.82
C GLU A 65 6.58 -4.28 -14.10
N ARG A 66 5.81 -3.51 -13.32
CA ARG A 66 6.34 -2.37 -12.56
C ARG A 66 7.47 -2.80 -11.61
N MET A 67 7.29 -3.90 -10.88
CA MET A 67 8.29 -4.35 -9.91
C MET A 67 9.52 -4.94 -10.59
N ASN A 68 9.33 -5.65 -11.71
CA ASN A 68 10.44 -6.13 -12.54
C ASN A 68 11.30 -4.96 -13.05
N LEU A 69 10.69 -3.85 -13.49
CA LEU A 69 11.42 -2.65 -13.92
C LEU A 69 12.19 -1.99 -12.77
N VAL A 70 11.63 -1.95 -11.56
CA VAL A 70 12.33 -1.43 -10.37
C VAL A 70 13.53 -2.32 -10.03
N ALA A 71 13.32 -3.63 -9.96
CA ALA A 71 14.37 -4.61 -9.67
C ALA A 71 15.47 -4.60 -10.74
N GLN A 72 15.13 -4.47 -12.02
CA GLN A 72 16.11 -4.35 -13.10
C GLN A 72 16.96 -3.09 -12.95
N ARG A 73 16.36 -1.92 -12.77
CA ARG A 73 17.10 -0.64 -12.64
C ARG A 73 18.03 -0.63 -11.42
N GLU A 74 17.58 -1.17 -10.30
CA GLU A 74 18.42 -1.28 -9.11
C GLU A 74 19.52 -2.33 -9.27
N GLY A 75 19.22 -3.44 -9.95
CA GLY A 75 20.19 -4.48 -10.30
C GLY A 75 21.32 -3.92 -11.18
N GLU A 76 20.99 -3.14 -12.21
CA GLU A 76 21.96 -2.47 -13.08
C GLU A 76 22.91 -1.55 -12.29
N GLN A 77 22.41 -0.83 -11.28
CA GLN A 77 23.22 0.05 -10.42
C GLN A 77 24.10 -0.73 -9.43
N LYS A 78 23.64 -1.90 -8.97
CA LYS A 78 24.31 -2.73 -7.96
C LYS A 78 25.14 -3.86 -8.55
N GLY A 79 25.14 -4.04 -9.88
CA GLY A 79 25.81 -5.17 -10.55
C GLY A 79 25.15 -6.52 -10.28
N ARG A 80 23.84 -6.54 -10.06
CA ARG A 80 23.05 -7.74 -9.71
C ARG A 80 21.94 -7.98 -10.72
N THR A 81 21.51 -9.23 -10.84
CA THR A 81 20.42 -9.62 -11.73
C THR A 81 19.06 -9.15 -11.19
N THR A 82 18.07 -9.01 -12.08
CA THR A 82 16.69 -8.72 -11.69
C THR A 82 16.13 -9.74 -10.70
N GLN A 83 16.47 -11.03 -10.88
CA GLN A 83 15.98 -12.09 -9.99
C GLN A 83 16.57 -11.97 -8.58
N GLU A 84 17.89 -11.73 -8.46
CA GLU A 84 18.52 -11.51 -7.15
C GLU A 84 17.91 -10.32 -6.41
N MET A 85 17.56 -9.26 -7.13
CA MET A 85 16.88 -8.10 -6.55
C MET A 85 15.46 -8.45 -6.08
N LEU A 86 14.69 -9.20 -6.87
CA LEU A 86 13.33 -9.64 -6.51
C LEU A 86 13.33 -10.56 -5.28
N ASP A 87 14.27 -11.50 -5.22
CA ASP A 87 14.44 -12.41 -4.08
C ASP A 87 14.77 -11.63 -2.79
N GLU A 88 15.56 -10.57 -2.92
CA GLU A 88 15.92 -9.70 -1.81
C GLU A 88 14.74 -8.84 -1.34
N TYR A 89 13.94 -8.30 -2.27
CA TYR A 89 12.68 -7.63 -1.93
C TYR A 89 11.73 -8.56 -1.17
N ALA A 90 11.59 -9.81 -1.62
CA ALA A 90 10.82 -10.82 -0.90
C ALA A 90 11.42 -11.06 0.50
N SER A 91 12.75 -11.15 0.63
CA SER A 91 13.43 -11.39 1.90
C SER A 91 13.18 -10.29 2.95
N GLY A 92 12.84 -9.08 2.53
CA GLY A 92 12.52 -7.95 3.40
C GLY A 92 11.18 -8.04 4.14
N ALA A 93 10.31 -8.98 3.77
CA ALA A 93 9.02 -9.23 4.44
C ALA A 93 9.05 -10.57 5.20
N SER A 94 8.41 -10.66 6.37
CA SER A 94 8.41 -11.89 7.20
C SER A 94 7.89 -13.12 6.48
N MET A 95 6.95 -12.95 5.56
CA MET A 95 6.43 -14.05 4.75
C MET A 95 7.33 -14.46 3.59
N ARG A 96 8.45 -13.74 3.37
CA ARG A 96 9.48 -14.01 2.36
C ARG A 96 8.90 -14.17 0.95
N LYS A 97 7.92 -13.32 0.61
CA LYS A 97 7.16 -13.36 -0.64
C LYS A 97 6.91 -11.95 -1.17
N LEU A 98 6.87 -11.84 -2.48
CA LEU A 98 6.26 -10.69 -3.14
C LEU A 98 4.73 -10.80 -3.01
N ILE A 99 4.07 -9.65 -3.08
CA ILE A 99 2.62 -9.55 -2.99
C ILE A 99 2.02 -9.83 -4.36
N ARG A 100 1.02 -10.68 -4.46
CA ARG A 100 0.30 -10.85 -5.73
C ARG A 100 -0.69 -9.70 -5.89
N PRO A 101 -1.00 -9.25 -7.11
CA PRO A 101 -2.06 -8.27 -7.34
C PRO A 101 -3.40 -8.66 -6.70
N GLN A 102 -3.70 -9.96 -6.66
CA GLN A 102 -4.91 -10.50 -6.04
C GLN A 102 -4.97 -10.23 -4.53
N ASP A 103 -3.84 -10.27 -3.82
CA ASP A 103 -3.82 -10.03 -2.36
C ASP A 103 -4.25 -8.58 -2.03
N VAL A 104 -3.89 -7.62 -2.90
CA VAL A 104 -4.34 -6.22 -2.80
C VAL A 104 -5.82 -6.09 -3.19
N ALA A 105 -6.24 -6.79 -4.24
CA ALA A 105 -7.63 -6.79 -4.70
C ALA A 105 -8.59 -7.36 -3.65
N ASP A 106 -8.22 -8.47 -3.01
CA ASP A 106 -9.02 -9.11 -1.96
C ASP A 106 -9.20 -8.20 -0.75
N MET A 107 -8.15 -7.47 -0.34
CA MET A 107 -8.25 -6.46 0.71
C MET A 107 -9.15 -5.30 0.29
N ALA A 108 -9.08 -4.84 -0.96
CA ALA A 108 -9.95 -3.79 -1.46
C ALA A 108 -11.43 -4.21 -1.45
N VAL A 109 -11.72 -5.45 -1.88
CA VAL A 109 -13.08 -6.01 -1.84
C VAL A 109 -13.56 -6.13 -0.40
N PHE A 110 -12.73 -6.62 0.52
CA PHE A 110 -13.07 -6.68 1.95
C PHE A 110 -13.43 -5.29 2.50
N LEU A 111 -12.57 -4.29 2.26
CA LEU A 111 -12.79 -2.93 2.74
C LEU A 111 -14.00 -2.25 2.10
N ALA A 112 -14.35 -2.61 0.87
CA ALA A 112 -15.55 -2.13 0.20
C ALA A 112 -16.83 -2.82 0.69
N SER A 113 -16.73 -4.02 1.28
CA SER A 113 -17.88 -4.82 1.72
C SER A 113 -18.47 -4.39 3.07
N ASP A 114 -19.67 -4.90 3.37
CA ASP A 114 -20.33 -4.73 4.67
C ASP A 114 -19.58 -5.43 5.82
N LYS A 115 -18.70 -6.38 5.53
CA LYS A 115 -17.86 -7.02 6.55
C LYS A 115 -16.89 -6.04 7.20
N ALA A 116 -16.62 -4.91 6.56
CA ALA A 116 -15.78 -3.83 7.04
C ALA A 116 -16.59 -2.65 7.61
N ALA A 117 -17.84 -2.86 8.05
CA ALA A 117 -18.78 -1.79 8.46
C ALA A 117 -18.24 -0.81 9.53
N LEU A 118 -17.31 -1.22 10.39
CA LEU A 118 -16.64 -0.32 11.35
C LEU A 118 -15.12 -0.18 11.12
N VAL A 119 -14.64 -0.55 9.94
CA VAL A 119 -13.25 -0.30 9.53
C VAL A 119 -13.23 1.02 8.77
N SER A 120 -12.75 2.08 9.43
CA SER A 120 -12.55 3.41 8.85
C SER A 120 -11.33 4.11 9.46
N GLY A 121 -10.70 5.01 8.70
CA GLY A 121 -9.49 5.76 9.07
C GLY A 121 -8.23 4.90 9.14
N GLN A 122 -8.29 3.64 8.69
CA GLN A 122 -7.20 2.69 8.82
C GLN A 122 -6.17 2.84 7.69
N VAL A 123 -4.94 2.50 8.06
CA VAL A 123 -3.79 2.40 7.16
C VAL A 123 -3.35 0.94 7.23
N ILE A 124 -3.74 0.15 6.23
CA ILE A 124 -3.63 -1.30 6.28
C ILE A 124 -2.53 -1.75 5.34
N ALA A 125 -1.47 -2.31 5.90
CA ALA A 125 -0.41 -2.91 5.12
C ALA A 125 -0.88 -4.24 4.50
N VAL A 126 -0.60 -4.42 3.21
CA VAL A 126 -0.72 -5.70 2.50
C VAL A 126 0.66 -6.03 1.98
N ASP A 127 1.50 -6.56 2.87
CA ASP A 127 2.94 -6.60 2.66
C ASP A 127 3.63 -7.83 3.28
N GLY A 128 2.87 -8.79 3.83
CA GLY A 128 3.44 -9.98 4.48
C GLY A 128 4.30 -9.65 5.71
N HIS A 129 4.03 -8.50 6.35
CA HIS A 129 4.83 -7.85 7.39
C HIS A 129 6.21 -7.42 6.88
N THR A 130 6.31 -6.21 6.35
CA THR A 130 7.61 -5.62 5.98
C THR A 130 8.45 -5.40 7.24
N GLU A 131 9.61 -6.08 7.30
CA GLU A 131 10.64 -5.85 8.32
C GLU A 131 11.67 -4.85 7.83
N ASN A 132 12.02 -4.95 6.54
CA ASN A 132 12.96 -4.07 5.89
C ASN A 132 12.40 -3.63 4.52
N PRO A 133 12.02 -2.35 4.36
CA PRO A 133 11.45 -1.85 3.12
C PRO A 133 12.44 -1.79 1.96
N GLU A 134 13.74 -1.83 2.24
CA GLU A 134 14.79 -1.69 1.24
C GLU A 134 15.66 -2.95 1.17
N PRO A 135 15.97 -3.44 -0.05
CA PRO A 135 16.97 -4.48 -0.24
C PRO A 135 18.31 -4.04 0.40
N ARG A 136 18.86 -4.84 1.33
CA ARG A 136 20.18 -4.60 1.95
C ARG A 136 21.30 -4.80 0.92
N SER A 137 22.03 -3.72 0.63
CA SER A 137 23.29 -3.74 -0.13
C SER A 137 24.21 -4.90 0.25
#